data_AF-A0A519EH96-F1
#
_entry.id   AF-A0A519EH96-F1
#
_cell.length_a   1.000
_cell.length_b   1.000
_cell.length_c   1.000
_cell.angle_alpha   90.00
_cell.angle_beta   90.00
_cell.angle_gamma   90.00
#
_symmetry.space_group_name_H-M   'P 1'
#
loop_
_entity.id
_entity.type
_entity.pdbx_description
1 polymer ?
#
loop_
_entity_poly.entity_id
_entity_poly.type
_entity_poly.pdbx_seq_one_letter_code
_entity_poly.pdbx_strand_id
1 'polypeptide(L)'
;MTFRSVLVLLPMALSGAAVSTAVCAAEMTRAEIGAARARIEQTYQAKVRECNQRFVVTGCLEDARDERIRQLRPLDHAEHQVNAEERLRRSAAARERVEKNEREAAQDEARRKTESVREAAQPASTPVLPAARTPRANPEWHQRREAKLDAEAKADAAKRREAAAERQRKAQERQRKAGEQQLRSAQKAASAASAPVGRNTKPPAAHLPTPSASDIRALPKP
;
A
#
# COMPACT_ATOMS: atom_id res chain seq x y z
N MET A 1 68.27 27.27 24.71
CA MET A 1 68.64 25.85 24.58
C MET A 1 67.49 25.09 23.92
N THR A 2 67.71 24.75 22.64
CA THR A 2 67.14 23.66 21.84
C THR A 2 65.69 23.19 22.09
N PHE A 3 64.77 23.68 21.26
CA PHE A 3 63.50 23.02 20.95
C PHE A 3 63.75 21.86 19.96
N ARG A 4 63.55 20.62 20.41
CA ARG A 4 63.57 19.43 19.54
C ARG A 4 62.21 19.27 18.87
N SER A 5 62.13 19.69 17.61
CA SER A 5 61.05 19.33 16.69
C SER A 5 61.18 17.85 16.32
N VAL A 6 60.16 17.05 16.62
CA VAL A 6 60.00 15.70 16.07
C VAL A 6 58.93 15.78 14.99
N LEU A 7 59.39 15.84 13.74
CA LEU A 7 58.57 15.82 12.53
C LEU A 7 58.22 14.36 12.24
N VAL A 8 57.02 13.92 12.64
CA VAL A 8 56.48 12.60 12.27
C VAL A 8 55.79 12.74 10.92
N LEU A 9 56.52 12.39 9.86
CA LEU A 9 55.97 12.11 8.53
C LEU A 9 55.20 10.78 8.58
N LEU A 10 53.88 10.84 8.60
CA LEU A 10 53.02 9.66 8.39
C LEU A 10 52.58 9.63 6.92
N PRO A 11 52.82 8.54 6.16
CA PRO A 11 52.46 8.47 4.76
C PRO A 11 50.95 8.34 4.60
N MET A 12 50.38 9.28 3.85
CA MET A 12 48.99 9.31 3.44
C MET A 12 48.74 8.15 2.45
N ALA A 13 48.15 7.06 2.93
CA ALA A 13 47.70 5.96 2.08
C ALA A 13 46.47 6.41 1.27
N LEU A 14 46.72 6.94 0.08
CA LEU A 14 45.71 7.10 -0.97
C LEU A 14 45.40 5.72 -1.56
N SER A 15 44.26 5.16 -1.20
CA SER A 15 43.59 4.09 -1.95
C SER A 15 42.09 4.36 -1.99
N GLY A 16 41.74 5.43 -2.70
CA GLY A 16 40.38 5.67 -3.16
C GLY A 16 40.22 5.04 -4.54
N ALA A 17 39.92 3.74 -4.59
CA ALA A 17 39.36 3.14 -5.80
C ALA A 17 37.94 3.70 -6.00
N ALA A 18 37.85 4.81 -6.73
CA ALA A 18 36.57 5.30 -7.25
C ALA A 18 36.13 4.37 -8.37
N VAL A 19 35.57 3.21 -7.99
CA VAL A 19 34.83 2.36 -8.92
C VAL A 19 33.56 3.13 -9.27
N SER A 20 33.60 3.90 -10.37
CA SER A 20 32.39 4.36 -11.05
C SER A 20 31.71 3.13 -11.64
N THR A 21 30.96 2.40 -10.81
CA THR A 21 29.98 1.44 -11.31
C THR A 21 28.85 2.25 -11.92
N ALA A 22 28.96 2.54 -13.21
CA ALA A 22 27.79 2.77 -14.04
C ALA A 22 27.02 1.45 -14.08
N VAL A 23 26.28 1.17 -13.00
CA VAL A 23 25.39 0.03 -12.92
C VAL A 23 24.35 0.27 -13.99
N CYS A 24 24.35 -0.60 -15.01
CA CYS A 24 23.24 -0.69 -15.94
C CYS A 24 21.98 -0.97 -15.11
N ALA A 25 21.14 0.05 -14.96
CA ALA A 25 19.96 0.04 -14.08
C ALA A 25 18.85 -0.94 -14.53
N ALA A 26 19.07 -1.69 -15.61
CA ALA A 26 18.08 -2.57 -16.23
C ALA A 26 17.84 -3.87 -15.44
N GLU A 27 18.78 -4.31 -14.60
CA GLU A 27 18.68 -5.63 -13.93
C GLU A 27 18.96 -5.56 -12.42
N MET A 28 18.59 -4.46 -11.75
CA MET A 28 18.81 -4.36 -10.31
C MET A 28 17.70 -5.03 -9.50
N THR A 29 18.07 -5.88 -8.54
CA THR A 29 17.12 -6.41 -7.56
C THR A 29 16.71 -5.36 -6.54
N ARG A 30 15.57 -5.54 -5.85
CA ARG A 30 15.09 -4.61 -4.81
C ARG A 30 16.13 -4.38 -3.70
N ALA A 31 16.89 -5.42 -3.34
CA ALA A 31 17.94 -5.34 -2.33
C ALA A 31 19.13 -4.49 -2.83
N GLU A 32 19.53 -4.67 -4.09
CA GLU A 32 20.60 -3.87 -4.72
C GLU A 32 20.22 -2.40 -4.85
N ILE A 33 18.97 -2.10 -5.21
CA ILE A 33 18.45 -0.73 -5.25
C ILE A 33 18.53 -0.10 -3.86
N GLY A 34 18.13 -0.82 -2.81
CA GLY A 34 18.24 -0.38 -1.43
C GLY A 34 19.69 -0.08 -1.02
N ALA A 35 20.62 -0.99 -1.35
CA ALA A 35 22.05 -0.80 -1.08
C ALA A 35 22.66 0.37 -1.87
N ALA A 36 22.23 0.58 -3.11
CA ALA A 36 22.67 1.72 -3.92
C ALA A 36 22.17 3.06 -3.36
N ARG A 37 20.89 3.14 -2.96
CA ARG A 37 20.33 4.32 -2.29
C ARG A 37 21.07 4.64 -0.99
N ALA A 38 21.37 3.63 -0.18
CA ALA A 38 22.13 3.80 1.06
C ALA A 38 23.53 4.38 0.81
N ARG A 39 24.23 3.90 -0.23
CA ARG A 39 25.54 4.42 -0.64
C ARG A 39 25.46 5.89 -1.08
N ILE A 40 24.49 6.24 -1.93
CA ILE A 40 24.28 7.63 -2.38
C ILE A 40 23.98 8.55 -1.19
N GLU A 41 23.15 8.09 -0.25
CA GLU A 41 22.82 8.86 0.95
C GLU A 41 24.06 9.06 1.84
N GLN A 42 24.88 8.03 2.05
CA GLN A 42 26.14 8.16 2.79
C GLN A 42 27.08 9.18 2.13
N THR A 43 27.22 9.14 0.80
CA THR A 43 28.03 10.11 0.05
C THR A 43 27.47 11.52 0.20
N TYR A 44 26.16 11.70 0.12
CA TYR A 44 25.51 12.99 0.34
C TYR A 44 25.77 13.52 1.76
N GLN A 45 25.60 12.70 2.80
CA GLN A 45 25.86 13.11 4.19
C GLN A 45 27.34 13.44 4.43
N ALA A 46 28.27 12.77 3.76
CA ALA A 46 29.67 13.16 3.78
C ALA A 46 29.89 14.55 3.14
N LYS A 47 29.31 14.80 1.96
CA LYS A 47 29.38 16.10 1.28
C LYS A 47 28.74 17.23 2.07
N VAL A 48 27.60 16.99 2.73
CA VAL A 48 26.96 17.98 3.60
C VAL A 48 27.89 18.39 4.75
N ARG A 49 28.53 17.40 5.40
CA ARG A 49 29.50 17.67 6.47
C ARG A 49 30.70 18.48 5.98
N GLU A 50 31.19 18.20 4.77
CA GLU A 50 32.25 18.98 4.13
C GLU A 50 31.79 20.41 3.81
N CYS A 51 30.62 20.57 3.20
CA CYS A 51 30.07 21.88 2.83
C CYS A 51 29.89 22.79 4.04
N ASN A 52 29.47 22.24 5.19
CA ASN A 52 29.29 23.01 6.42
C ASN A 52 30.61 23.57 6.99
N GLN A 53 31.77 23.06 6.56
CA GLN A 53 33.08 23.59 6.96
C GLN A 53 33.55 24.73 6.05
N ARG A 54 32.87 24.97 4.93
CA ARG A 54 33.22 26.02 3.97
C ARG A 54 32.55 27.34 4.32
N PHE A 55 33.13 28.44 3.88
CA PHE A 55 32.57 29.78 4.09
C PHE A 55 31.31 30.03 3.22
N VAL A 56 31.27 29.45 2.01
CA VAL A 56 30.12 29.55 1.10
C VAL A 56 29.34 28.23 1.11
N VAL A 57 28.52 28.06 2.15
CA VAL A 57 27.80 26.80 2.42
C VAL A 57 26.66 26.57 1.41
N THR A 58 25.97 27.63 0.99
CA THR A 58 24.73 27.53 0.20
C THR A 58 24.94 26.85 -1.16
N GLY A 59 25.86 27.35 -1.98
CA GLY A 59 26.14 26.76 -3.30
C GLY A 59 26.65 25.31 -3.20
N CYS A 60 27.50 25.03 -2.20
CA CYS A 60 28.01 23.68 -1.96
C CYS A 60 26.87 22.68 -1.61
N LEU A 61 25.91 23.11 -0.78
CA LEU A 61 24.76 22.27 -0.42
C LEU A 61 23.81 22.06 -1.60
N GLU A 62 23.61 23.08 -2.45
CA GLU A 62 22.80 22.97 -3.67
C GLU A 62 23.41 21.96 -4.64
N ASP A 63 24.72 22.06 -4.90
CA ASP A 63 25.44 21.10 -5.75
C ASP A 63 25.37 19.67 -5.19
N ALA A 64 25.53 19.51 -3.88
CA ALA A 64 25.42 18.20 -3.22
C ALA A 64 24.01 17.61 -3.36
N ARG A 65 22.97 18.45 -3.28
CA ARG A 65 21.57 18.04 -3.46
C ARG A 65 21.28 17.66 -4.91
N ASP A 66 21.75 18.45 -5.87
CA ASP A 66 21.54 18.18 -7.29
C ASP A 66 22.24 16.90 -7.70
N GLU A 67 23.46 16.65 -7.20
CA GLU A 67 24.15 15.40 -7.42
C GLU A 67 23.39 14.20 -6.85
N ARG A 68 22.87 14.31 -5.62
CA ARG A 68 22.02 13.27 -5.03
C ARG A 68 20.80 12.98 -5.90
N ILE A 69 20.11 14.03 -6.38
CA ILE A 69 18.94 13.87 -7.25
C ILE A 69 19.33 13.18 -8.56
N ARG A 70 20.42 13.60 -9.20
CA ARG A 70 20.92 12.98 -10.44
C ARG A 70 21.20 11.49 -10.27
N GLN A 71 21.83 11.11 -9.16
CA GLN A 71 22.15 9.71 -8.86
C GLN A 71 20.93 8.87 -8.46
N LEU A 72 19.92 9.47 -7.80
CA LEU A 72 18.70 8.75 -7.39
C LEU A 72 17.73 8.51 -8.55
N ARG A 73 17.58 9.44 -9.49
CA ARG A 73 16.63 9.30 -10.64
C ARG A 73 16.70 7.96 -11.38
N PRO A 74 17.88 7.44 -11.79
CA PRO A 74 17.93 6.16 -12.48
C PRO A 74 17.52 4.98 -11.57
N LEU A 75 17.77 5.07 -10.25
CA LEU A 75 17.32 4.07 -9.28
C LEU A 75 15.81 4.11 -9.08
N ASP A 76 15.20 5.29 -9.11
CA ASP A 76 13.74 5.43 -9.02
C ASP A 76 13.06 4.75 -10.22
N HIS A 77 13.63 4.92 -11.42
CA HIS A 77 13.14 4.24 -12.62
C HIS A 77 13.29 2.71 -12.52
N ALA A 78 14.43 2.21 -12.04
CA ALA A 78 14.63 0.79 -11.78
C ALA A 78 13.63 0.25 -10.74
N GLU A 79 13.41 0.98 -9.64
CA GLU A 79 12.46 0.58 -8.60
C GLU A 79 11.02 0.53 -9.14
N HIS A 80 10.63 1.48 -9.99
CA HIS A 80 9.31 1.47 -10.61
C HIS A 80 9.08 0.25 -11.50
N GLN A 81 10.10 -0.18 -12.25
CA GLN A 81 10.04 -1.39 -13.07
C GLN A 81 9.88 -2.65 -12.21
N VAL A 82 10.75 -2.83 -11.21
CA VAL A 82 10.67 -3.96 -10.28
C VAL A 82 9.30 -4.03 -9.59
N ASN A 83 8.78 -2.89 -9.13
CA ASN A 83 7.46 -2.83 -8.50
C ASN A 83 6.32 -3.11 -9.49
N ALA A 84 6.46 -2.73 -10.77
CA ALA A 84 5.46 -3.04 -11.79
C ALA A 84 5.41 -4.54 -12.07
N GLU A 85 6.57 -5.19 -12.23
CA GLU A 85 6.67 -6.63 -12.39
C GLU A 85 6.10 -7.38 -11.19
N GLU A 86 6.39 -6.92 -9.96
CA GLU A 86 5.84 -7.52 -8.76
C GLU A 86 4.31 -7.40 -8.71
N ARG A 87 3.75 -6.24 -9.09
CA ARG A 87 2.30 -6.07 -9.21
C ARG A 87 1.69 -7.04 -10.21
N LEU A 88 2.32 -7.23 -11.37
CA LEU A 88 1.86 -8.20 -12.37
C LEU A 88 1.87 -9.62 -11.80
N ARG A 89 2.96 -10.05 -11.17
CA ARG A 89 3.07 -11.37 -10.53
C ARG A 89 2.01 -11.59 -9.46
N ARG A 90 1.81 -10.62 -8.57
CA ARG A 90 0.77 -10.69 -7.53
C ARG A 90 -0.64 -10.76 -8.12
N SER A 91 -0.89 -10.01 -9.20
CA SER A 91 -2.18 -10.04 -9.88
C SER A 91 -2.47 -11.38 -10.55
N ALA A 92 -1.45 -12.00 -11.18
CA ALA A 92 -1.56 -13.32 -11.78
C ALA A 92 -1.83 -14.39 -10.71
N ALA A 93 -1.07 -14.39 -9.62
CA ALA A 93 -1.27 -15.31 -8.49
C ALA A 93 -2.65 -15.13 -7.83
N ALA A 94 -3.16 -13.90 -7.79
CA ALA A 94 -4.51 -13.64 -7.28
C ALA A 94 -5.59 -14.23 -8.21
N ARG A 95 -5.43 -14.10 -9.54
CA ARG A 95 -6.35 -14.70 -10.52
C ARG A 95 -6.35 -16.22 -10.43
N GLU A 96 -5.17 -16.83 -10.37
CA GLU A 96 -5.03 -18.28 -10.22
C GLU A 96 -5.74 -18.80 -8.95
N ARG A 97 -5.61 -18.08 -7.84
CA ARG A 97 -6.32 -18.42 -6.60
C ARG A 97 -7.84 -18.31 -6.75
N VAL A 98 -8.33 -17.29 -7.43
CA VAL A 98 -9.78 -17.12 -7.67
C VAL A 98 -10.29 -18.25 -8.56
N GLU A 99 -9.61 -18.55 -9.66
CA GLU A 99 -9.96 -19.66 -10.56
C GLU A 99 -9.96 -21.01 -9.83
N LYS A 100 -8.98 -21.26 -8.96
CA LYS A 100 -8.94 -22.46 -8.14
C LYS A 100 -10.15 -22.55 -7.21
N ASN A 101 -10.46 -21.47 -6.50
CA ASN A 101 -11.60 -21.41 -5.59
C ASN A 101 -12.94 -21.57 -6.32
N GLU A 102 -13.07 -21.00 -7.53
CA GLU A 102 -14.26 -21.16 -8.37
C GLU A 102 -14.43 -22.61 -8.84
N ARG A 103 -13.34 -23.29 -9.22
CA ARG A 103 -13.37 -24.71 -9.58
C ARG A 103 -13.76 -25.58 -8.38
N GLU A 104 -13.22 -25.30 -7.20
CA GLU A 104 -13.58 -26.00 -5.96
C GLU A 104 -15.06 -25.76 -5.60
N ALA A 105 -15.52 -24.51 -5.66
CA ALA A 105 -16.92 -24.17 -5.41
C ALA A 105 -17.88 -24.84 -6.40
N ALA A 106 -17.51 -24.91 -7.68
CA ALA A 106 -18.31 -25.59 -8.70
C ALA A 106 -18.39 -27.11 -8.46
N GLN A 107 -17.29 -27.73 -8.02
CA GLN A 107 -17.27 -29.15 -7.65
C GLN A 107 -18.13 -29.42 -6.41
N ASP A 108 -18.04 -28.56 -5.40
CA ASP A 108 -18.88 -28.66 -4.20
C ASP A 108 -20.36 -28.47 -4.51
N GLU A 109 -20.70 -27.53 -5.39
CA GLU A 109 -22.09 -27.33 -5.85
C GLU A 109 -22.60 -28.55 -6.63
N ALA A 110 -21.79 -29.09 -7.54
CA ALA A 110 -22.13 -30.31 -8.27
C ALA A 110 -22.35 -31.48 -7.30
N ARG A 111 -21.47 -31.65 -6.31
CA ARG A 111 -21.61 -32.65 -5.26
C ARG A 111 -22.92 -32.48 -4.47
N ARG A 112 -23.22 -31.26 -3.99
CA ARG A 112 -24.47 -30.96 -3.28
C ARG A 112 -25.71 -31.26 -4.13
N LYS A 113 -25.68 -30.94 -5.42
CA LYS A 113 -26.76 -31.30 -6.37
C LYS A 113 -26.92 -32.81 -6.50
N THR A 114 -25.83 -33.57 -6.62
CA THR A 114 -25.93 -35.04 -6.66
C THR A 114 -26.43 -35.65 -5.36
N GLU A 115 -26.01 -35.11 -4.21
CA GLU A 115 -26.47 -35.57 -2.89
C GLU A 115 -27.96 -35.28 -2.69
N SER A 116 -28.44 -34.09 -3.02
CA SER A 116 -29.86 -33.73 -2.93
C SER A 116 -30.75 -34.56 -3.87
N VAL A 117 -30.32 -34.84 -5.09
CA VAL A 117 -31.05 -35.75 -6.00
C VAL A 117 -31.07 -37.19 -5.44
N ARG A 118 -29.96 -37.66 -4.88
CA ARG A 118 -29.88 -39.00 -4.25
C ARG A 118 -30.76 -39.11 -3.01
N GLU A 119 -30.86 -38.04 -2.22
CA GLU A 119 -31.75 -37.96 -1.06
C GLU A 119 -33.23 -37.96 -1.48
N ALA A 120 -33.58 -37.24 -2.55
CA ALA A 120 -34.94 -37.24 -3.10
C ALA A 120 -35.33 -38.57 -3.78
N ALA A 121 -34.36 -39.29 -4.36
CA ALA A 121 -34.58 -40.58 -5.02
C ALA A 121 -34.58 -41.77 -4.05
N GLN A 122 -34.13 -41.59 -2.80
CA GLN A 122 -34.37 -42.59 -1.76
C GLN A 122 -35.89 -42.63 -1.54
N PRO A 123 -36.56 -43.77 -1.79
CA PRO A 123 -37.97 -43.89 -1.43
C PRO A 123 -38.04 -43.56 0.05
N ALA A 124 -38.83 -42.57 0.40
CA ALA A 124 -39.16 -42.30 1.79
C ALA A 124 -39.74 -43.62 2.32
N SER A 125 -38.89 -44.42 2.96
CA SER A 125 -39.32 -45.52 3.80
C SER A 125 -40.18 -44.81 4.81
N THR A 126 -41.50 -44.86 4.61
CA THR A 126 -42.49 -44.34 5.53
C THR A 126 -42.00 -44.78 6.89
N PRO A 127 -41.58 -43.86 7.78
CA PRO A 127 -41.27 -44.28 9.13
C PRO A 127 -42.57 -44.92 9.58
N VAL A 128 -42.54 -46.24 9.78
CA VAL A 128 -43.56 -46.94 10.54
C VAL A 128 -43.43 -46.28 11.90
N LEU A 129 -44.21 -45.22 12.12
CA LEU A 129 -44.27 -44.51 13.37
C LEU A 129 -44.68 -45.59 14.37
N PRO A 130 -43.79 -46.04 15.28
CA PRO A 130 -44.28 -46.80 16.41
C PRO A 130 -45.31 -45.90 17.09
N ALA A 131 -46.50 -46.45 17.38
CA ALA A 131 -47.58 -45.73 18.03
C ALA A 131 -46.99 -44.81 19.11
N ALA A 132 -47.15 -43.50 18.90
CA ALA A 132 -46.41 -42.48 19.62
C ALA A 132 -46.65 -42.64 21.12
N ARG A 133 -45.70 -43.26 21.82
CA ARG A 133 -45.47 -42.94 23.22
C ARG A 133 -44.86 -41.56 23.22
N THR A 134 -45.69 -40.53 23.14
CA THR A 134 -45.27 -39.14 23.34
C THR A 134 -44.50 -39.14 24.66
N PRO A 135 -43.18 -38.89 24.67
CA PRO A 135 -42.49 -38.63 25.91
C PRO A 135 -43.22 -37.46 26.53
N ARG A 136 -43.69 -37.60 27.77
CA ARG A 136 -44.34 -36.54 28.51
C ARG A 136 -43.41 -35.33 28.44
N ALA A 137 -43.74 -34.36 27.58
CA ALA A 137 -42.84 -33.26 27.27
C ALA A 137 -42.55 -32.54 28.59
N ASN A 138 -41.29 -32.55 29.01
CA ASN A 138 -40.91 -31.92 30.26
C ASN A 138 -40.96 -30.39 30.05
N PRO A 139 -41.94 -29.68 30.65
CA PRO A 139 -42.15 -28.26 30.40
C PRO A 139 -40.96 -27.41 30.86
N GLU A 140 -40.18 -27.88 31.86
CA GLU A 140 -39.00 -27.15 32.34
C GLU A 140 -37.88 -27.10 31.30
N TRP A 141 -37.72 -28.16 30.51
CA TRP A 141 -36.69 -28.20 29.46
C TRP A 141 -37.00 -27.24 28.33
N HIS A 142 -38.29 -27.05 28.00
CA HIS A 142 -38.73 -26.09 27.00
C HIS A 142 -38.45 -24.65 27.46
N GLN A 143 -38.85 -24.33 28.70
CA GLN A 143 -38.62 -22.99 29.29
C GLN A 143 -37.14 -22.63 29.36
N ARG A 144 -36.27 -23.59 29.74
CA ARG A 144 -34.81 -23.36 29.75
C ARG A 144 -34.25 -23.10 28.35
N ARG A 145 -34.77 -23.78 27.33
CA ARG A 145 -34.36 -23.58 25.94
C ARG A 145 -34.81 -22.20 25.43
N GLU A 146 -36.03 -21.79 25.71
CA GLU A 146 -36.55 -20.46 25.35
C GLU A 146 -35.75 -19.35 26.06
N ALA A 147 -35.51 -19.48 27.36
CA ALA A 147 -34.70 -18.52 28.12
C ALA A 147 -33.28 -18.38 27.55
N LYS A 148 -32.68 -19.48 27.09
CA LYS A 148 -31.36 -19.46 26.45
C LYS A 148 -31.39 -18.72 25.11
N LEU A 149 -32.38 -18.99 24.26
CA LEU A 149 -32.54 -18.32 22.98
C LEU A 149 -32.79 -16.81 23.16
N ASP A 150 -33.61 -16.43 24.14
CA ASP A 150 -33.85 -15.03 24.47
C ASP A 150 -32.58 -14.32 24.97
N ALA A 151 -31.77 -15.01 25.79
CA ALA A 151 -30.50 -14.47 26.26
C ALA A 151 -29.49 -14.30 25.12
N GLU A 152 -29.39 -15.28 24.21
CA GLU A 152 -28.55 -15.21 23.01
C GLU A 152 -29.01 -14.08 22.08
N ALA A 153 -30.31 -13.95 21.83
CA ALA A 153 -30.88 -12.88 21.01
C ALA A 153 -30.61 -11.49 21.60
N LYS A 154 -30.72 -11.32 22.93
CA LYS A 154 -30.38 -10.08 23.62
C LYS A 154 -28.89 -9.75 23.52
N ALA A 155 -28.02 -10.75 23.67
CA ALA A 155 -26.56 -10.57 23.54
C ALA A 155 -26.17 -10.17 22.12
N ASP A 156 -26.76 -10.78 21.10
CA ASP A 156 -26.50 -10.44 19.70
C ASP A 156 -27.07 -9.06 19.34
N ALA A 157 -28.23 -8.68 19.86
CA ALA A 157 -28.76 -7.33 19.71
C ALA A 157 -27.83 -6.27 20.34
N ALA A 158 -27.24 -6.56 21.51
CA ALA A 158 -26.27 -5.68 22.16
C ALA A 158 -25.00 -5.52 21.30
N LYS A 159 -24.41 -6.62 20.82
CA LYS A 159 -23.25 -6.59 19.91
C LYS A 159 -23.52 -5.78 18.64
N ARG A 160 -24.73 -5.89 18.07
CA ARG A 160 -25.11 -5.10 16.88
C ARG A 160 -25.18 -3.60 17.18
N ARG A 161 -25.67 -3.21 18.37
CA ARG A 161 -25.71 -1.81 18.81
C ARG A 161 -24.31 -1.24 19.02
N GLU A 162 -23.42 -2.01 19.65
CA GLU A 162 -22.01 -1.62 19.85
C GLU A 162 -21.28 -1.45 18.50
N ALA A 163 -21.43 -2.42 17.59
CA ALA A 163 -20.83 -2.34 16.27
C ALA A 163 -21.38 -1.15 15.45
N ALA A 164 -22.67 -0.82 15.60
CA ALA A 164 -23.25 0.36 14.95
C ALA A 164 -22.69 1.66 15.54
N ALA A 165 -22.55 1.76 16.87
CA ALA A 165 -21.96 2.91 17.54
C ALA A 165 -20.48 3.09 17.13
N GLU A 166 -19.72 2.01 17.01
CA GLU A 166 -18.33 2.04 16.54
C GLU A 166 -18.24 2.55 15.09
N ARG A 167 -19.12 2.08 14.19
CA ARG A 167 -19.19 2.57 12.80
C ARG A 167 -19.50 4.07 12.75
N GLN A 168 -20.41 4.56 13.59
CA GLN A 168 -20.73 5.99 13.68
C GLN A 168 -19.52 6.80 14.16
N ARG A 169 -18.81 6.34 15.19
CA ARG A 169 -17.58 7.00 15.70
C ARG A 169 -16.50 7.09 14.61
N LYS A 170 -16.24 5.98 13.90
CA LYS A 170 -15.27 5.96 12.79
C LYS A 170 -15.69 6.88 11.64
N ALA A 171 -16.98 6.97 11.33
CA ALA A 171 -17.49 7.88 10.29
C ALA A 171 -17.28 9.35 10.69
N GLN A 172 -17.60 9.72 11.92
CA GLN A 172 -17.37 11.07 12.45
C GLN A 172 -15.88 11.43 12.45
N GLU A 173 -15.01 10.50 12.83
CA GLU A 173 -13.55 10.72 12.80
C GLU A 173 -13.05 10.97 11.38
N ARG A 174 -13.53 10.20 10.39
CA ARG A 174 -13.20 10.41 8.97
C ARG A 174 -13.66 11.77 8.48
N GLN A 175 -14.87 12.21 8.86
CA GLN A 175 -15.38 13.55 8.53
C GLN A 175 -14.51 14.66 9.14
N ARG A 176 -14.10 14.51 10.41
CA ARG A 176 -13.19 15.47 11.07
C ARG A 176 -11.83 15.56 10.36
N LYS A 177 -11.22 14.42 10.06
CA LYS A 177 -9.93 14.34 9.34
C LYS A 177 -10.04 14.94 7.94
N ALA A 178 -11.14 14.69 7.23
CA ALA A 178 -11.37 15.29 5.91
C ALA A 178 -11.50 16.82 6.00
N GLY A 179 -12.24 17.35 6.99
CA GLY A 179 -12.35 18.78 7.24
C GLY A 179 -11.01 19.44 7.58
N GLU A 180 -10.19 18.79 8.41
CA GLU A 180 -8.84 19.28 8.74
C GLU A 180 -7.92 19.33 7.51
N GLN A 181 -7.98 18.29 6.66
CA GLN A 181 -7.23 18.27 5.40
C GLN A 181 -7.68 19.39 4.45
N GLN A 182 -8.99 19.64 4.36
CA GLN A 182 -9.54 20.74 3.56
C GLN A 182 -9.03 22.09 4.08
N LEU A 183 -9.11 22.35 5.39
CA LEU A 183 -8.58 23.57 5.99
C LEU A 183 -7.08 23.74 5.74
N ARG A 184 -6.29 22.67 5.91
CA ARG A 184 -4.85 22.69 5.64
C ARG A 184 -4.54 22.96 4.16
N SER A 185 -5.33 22.41 3.25
CA SER A 185 -5.19 22.67 1.80
C SER A 185 -5.56 24.11 1.45
N ALA A 186 -6.62 24.65 2.06
CA ALA A 186 -7.05 26.04 1.88
C ALA A 186 -6.01 27.03 2.42
N GLN A 187 -5.41 26.75 3.59
CA GLN A 187 -4.31 27.56 4.13
C GLN A 187 -3.08 27.54 3.21
N LYS A 188 -2.69 26.38 2.67
CA LYS A 188 -1.60 26.28 1.70
C LYS A 188 -1.90 27.04 0.41
N ALA A 189 -3.13 26.96 -0.08
CA ALA A 189 -3.57 27.69 -1.27
C ALA A 189 -3.57 29.21 -1.02
N ALA A 190 -4.07 29.67 0.14
CA ALA A 190 -4.04 31.06 0.53
C ALA A 190 -2.61 31.59 0.69
N SER A 191 -1.72 30.83 1.35
CA SER A 191 -0.31 31.22 1.49
C SER A 191 0.42 31.24 0.15
N ALA A 192 0.05 30.38 -0.80
CA ALA A 192 0.58 30.40 -2.16
C ALA A 192 0.06 31.62 -2.96
N ALA A 193 -1.19 32.03 -2.75
CA ALA A 193 -1.77 33.22 -3.39
C ALA A 193 -1.20 34.53 -2.84
N SER A 194 -0.85 34.57 -1.55
CA SER A 194 -0.24 35.74 -0.88
C SER A 194 1.29 35.80 -1.01
N ALA A 195 1.92 34.78 -1.59
CA ALA A 195 3.37 34.81 -1.83
C ALA A 195 3.69 35.91 -2.83
N PRO A 196 4.67 36.80 -2.55
CA PRO A 196 5.01 37.89 -3.45
C PRO A 196 5.36 37.33 -4.84
N VAL A 197 4.74 37.89 -5.87
CA VAL A 197 4.95 37.59 -7.29
C VAL A 197 6.38 38.00 -7.67
N GLY A 198 7.34 37.18 -7.26
CA GLY A 198 8.75 37.48 -7.28
C GLY A 198 9.53 36.31 -7.84
N ARG A 199 9.63 36.28 -9.18
CA ARG A 199 10.63 35.56 -9.99
C ARG A 199 10.52 34.01 -9.95
N ASN A 200 9.98 33.44 -11.03
CA ASN A 200 9.89 32.00 -11.41
C ASN A 200 8.57 31.25 -11.18
N THR A 201 7.42 31.86 -11.45
CA THR A 201 6.22 31.09 -11.81
C THR A 201 6.05 31.07 -13.32
N LYS A 202 6.51 29.99 -13.96
CA LYS A 202 6.08 29.66 -15.33
C LYS A 202 4.55 29.60 -15.32
N PRO A 203 3.85 30.27 -16.27
CA PRO A 203 2.40 30.18 -16.34
C PRO A 203 2.00 28.69 -16.45
N PRO A 204 0.88 28.28 -15.81
CA PRO A 204 0.38 26.91 -15.97
C PRO A 204 0.23 26.64 -17.47
N ALA A 205 0.81 25.52 -17.93
CA ALA A 205 0.75 25.15 -19.33
C ALA A 205 -0.71 25.17 -19.79
N ALA A 206 -0.99 25.93 -20.84
CA ALA A 206 -2.28 25.94 -21.50
C ALA A 206 -2.63 24.48 -21.83
N HIS A 207 -3.71 24.00 -21.22
CA HIS A 207 -4.18 22.64 -21.39
C HIS A 207 -4.60 22.54 -22.86
N LEU A 208 -3.85 21.77 -23.63
CA LEU A 208 -4.24 21.44 -24.99
C LEU A 208 -5.64 20.81 -24.92
N PRO A 209 -6.58 21.21 -25.80
CA PRO A 209 -7.90 20.61 -25.83
C PRO A 209 -7.75 19.11 -25.96
N THR A 210 -8.27 18.36 -24.98
CA THR A 210 -8.35 16.91 -25.10
C THR A 210 -9.20 16.60 -26.33
N PRO A 211 -8.70 15.81 -27.30
CA PRO A 211 -9.44 15.51 -28.51
C PRO A 211 -10.80 14.93 -28.13
N SER A 212 -11.84 15.40 -28.81
CA SER A 212 -13.18 14.89 -28.57
C SER A 212 -13.24 13.44 -29.04
N ALA A 213 -14.15 12.64 -28.49
CA ALA A 213 -14.34 11.25 -28.91
C ALA A 213 -14.62 11.10 -30.43
N SER A 214 -15.06 12.19 -31.07
CA SER A 214 -15.28 12.29 -32.52
C SER A 214 -13.98 12.22 -33.31
N ASP A 215 -12.91 12.84 -32.81
CA ASP A 215 -11.61 12.94 -33.50
C ASP A 215 -10.87 11.59 -33.50
N ILE A 216 -11.08 10.78 -32.45
CA ILE A 216 -10.48 9.45 -32.30
C ILE A 216 -11.11 8.44 -33.28
N ARG A 217 -12.40 8.62 -33.63
CA ARG A 217 -13.10 7.74 -34.58
C ARG A 217 -12.71 7.98 -36.05
N ALA A 218 -12.13 9.13 -36.37
CA ALA A 218 -11.74 9.48 -37.73
C ALA A 218 -10.35 8.93 -38.14
N LEU A 219 -9.60 8.31 -37.22
CA LEU A 219 -8.32 7.70 -37.53
C LEU A 219 -8.52 6.41 -38.35
N PRO A 220 -7.81 6.24 -39.48
CA PRO A 220 -7.85 4.99 -40.24
C PRO A 220 -7.35 3.84 -39.36
N LYS A 221 -8.16 2.79 -39.24
CA LYS A 221 -7.76 1.57 -38.55
C LYS A 221 -6.65 0.88 -39.37
N PRO A 222 -5.57 0.39 -38.72
CA PRO A 222 -4.57 -0.44 -39.38
C PRO A 222 -5.17 -1.78 -39.84
#